data_AF-A0A1F9YZN7-F1
#
_entry.id   AF-A0A1F9YZN7-F1
#
_cell.length_a   1.000
_cell.length_b   1.000
_cell.length_c   1.000
_cell.angle_alpha   90.00
_cell.angle_beta   90.00
_cell.angle_gamma   90.00
#
_symmetry.space_group_name_H-M   'P 1'
#
loop_
_entity.id
_entity.type
_entity.pdbx_description
1 polymer ?
#
loop_
_entity_poly.entity_id
_entity_poly.type
_entity_poly.pdbx_seq_one_letter_code
_entity_poly.pdbx_strand_id
1 'polypeptide(L)'
;MDILEYYQNQNVKDRIFEFMGGAEHIVGYGEYEILKKKPKAYYSAAMSDLNSMMAKGLDILRSMLGNYGTMISLDIEYYNPKNPAEVYLNPEEIFKNRLQPVREIIKNIYNNYGIPYIEVITGQGYHYHSMWPFGNEHWQLEKIGHLESSLEKQYINRETKLGHKAVPVYKGYGFSGAFRLLQFITLEIISEADKKRKNNKNILPIQYCDIEMSPPEGVSLDLTIYSDPVHMRAIRVPFGTNQKHKVNKKKLGEQVALNIPMQINLPTTDLSIDTILKMRRDFQMALEYAKDSKTSCIIPDAHISWLNVLSKYKSSRLYEFHKNFDSKDFNKEIYNAINLSELPPCVQFSIANPEPHIKKPTNIKTIVAIFSKKGWSYKDIAGFLFNKFKHLEEFVSNKYNAETRASFFAQLYGAPLYLELDTKIDLDCEYYQKIGYCMRSWCGYNLSWWR
;
A
#
# COMPACT_ATOMS: atom_id res chain seq x y z
N MET A 1 -10.18 26.88 16.87
CA MET A 1 -9.68 26.90 15.49
C MET A 1 -10.36 25.80 14.72
N ASP A 2 -10.97 26.11 13.58
CA ASP A 2 -11.52 25.11 12.67
C ASP A 2 -10.52 24.72 11.56
N ILE A 3 -10.92 23.80 10.68
CA ILE A 3 -10.09 23.32 9.57
C ILE A 3 -9.77 24.41 8.54
N LEU A 4 -10.69 25.35 8.32
CA LEU A 4 -10.52 26.40 7.31
C LEU A 4 -9.50 27.43 7.80
N GLU A 5 -9.63 27.86 9.05
CA GLU A 5 -8.65 28.72 9.73
C GLU A 5 -7.26 28.06 9.75
N TYR A 6 -7.19 26.76 10.07
CA TYR A 6 -5.95 25.99 10.06
C TYR A 6 -5.27 26.01 8.69
N TYR A 7 -6.00 25.68 7.63
CA TYR A 7 -5.46 25.65 6.28
C TYR A 7 -5.21 27.03 5.67
N GLN A 8 -5.78 28.12 6.23
CA GLN A 8 -5.44 29.48 5.81
C GLN A 8 -4.04 29.90 6.26
N ASN A 9 -3.50 29.28 7.32
CA ASN A 9 -2.19 29.62 7.87
C ASN A 9 -1.05 29.33 6.89
N GLN A 10 -0.15 30.31 6.71
CA GLN A 10 0.94 30.19 5.74
C GLN A 10 1.94 29.08 6.09
N ASN A 11 2.26 28.88 7.37
CA ASN A 11 3.21 27.83 7.77
C ASN A 11 2.68 26.43 7.43
N VAL A 12 1.37 26.19 7.66
CA VAL A 12 0.72 24.93 7.28
C VAL A 12 0.79 24.73 5.77
N LYS A 13 0.48 25.77 4.99
CA LYS A 13 0.58 25.72 3.52
C LYS A 13 1.99 25.42 3.08
N ASP A 14 2.99 26.09 3.63
CA ASP A 14 4.39 25.93 3.27
C ASP A 14 4.85 24.48 3.48
N ARG A 15 4.50 23.85 4.61
CA ARG A 15 4.81 22.43 4.86
C ARG A 15 4.12 21.50 3.86
N ILE A 16 2.86 21.76 3.52
CA ILE A 16 2.15 21.00 2.48
C ILE A 16 2.84 21.18 1.12
N PHE A 17 3.21 22.42 0.74
CA PHE A 17 3.88 22.73 -0.52
C PHE A 17 5.26 22.07 -0.62
N GLU A 18 6.04 22.04 0.46
CA GLU A 18 7.32 21.35 0.53
C GLU A 18 7.17 19.86 0.15
N PHE A 19 6.17 19.19 0.72
CA PHE A 19 5.93 17.78 0.41
C PHE A 19 5.41 17.58 -1.02
N MET A 20 4.61 18.52 -1.52
CA MET A 20 4.06 18.48 -2.88
C MET A 20 5.11 18.66 -3.98
N GLY A 21 6.36 19.01 -3.63
CA GLY A 21 7.45 19.25 -4.56
C GLY A 21 7.47 18.25 -5.73
N GLY A 22 7.29 18.77 -6.94
CA GLY A 22 7.34 18.02 -8.19
C GLY A 22 6.17 17.07 -8.46
N ALA A 23 5.10 17.04 -7.67
CA ALA A 23 3.92 16.21 -7.96
C ALA A 23 3.24 16.62 -9.28
N GLU A 24 2.78 15.65 -10.06
CA GLU A 24 2.08 15.94 -11.33
C GLU A 24 0.67 16.52 -11.07
N HIS A 25 -0.01 16.01 -10.05
CA HIS A 25 -1.35 16.42 -9.67
C HIS A 25 -1.59 16.18 -8.18
N ILE A 26 -2.71 16.70 -7.69
CA ILE A 26 -3.18 16.53 -6.30
C ILE A 26 -4.53 15.84 -6.28
N VAL A 27 -4.85 15.22 -5.16
CA VAL A 27 -6.15 14.63 -4.91
C VAL A 27 -6.73 15.21 -3.62
N GLY A 28 -7.96 15.71 -3.71
CA GLY A 28 -8.75 16.09 -2.54
C GLY A 28 -9.70 14.95 -2.18
N TYR A 29 -9.72 14.54 -0.93
CA TYR A 29 -10.61 13.51 -0.38
C TYR A 29 -11.39 14.07 0.82
N GLY A 30 -12.64 13.68 1.02
CA GLY A 30 -13.36 14.09 2.24
C GLY A 30 -14.88 14.11 2.12
N GLU A 31 -15.53 14.39 3.25
CA GLU A 31 -16.99 14.41 3.35
C GLU A 31 -17.64 15.46 2.44
N TYR A 32 -16.95 16.58 2.22
CA TYR A 32 -17.44 17.66 1.35
C TYR A 32 -17.81 17.16 -0.07
N GLU A 33 -17.08 16.19 -0.62
CA GLU A 33 -17.41 15.61 -1.94
C GLU A 33 -18.61 14.65 -1.89
N ILE A 34 -18.83 13.95 -0.77
CA ILE A 34 -20.01 13.09 -0.56
C ILE A 34 -21.27 13.94 -0.45
N LEU A 35 -21.19 15.07 0.27
CA LEU A 35 -22.31 16.01 0.43
C LEU A 35 -22.79 16.59 -0.90
N LYS A 36 -21.93 16.62 -1.93
CA LYS A 36 -22.29 16.98 -3.30
C LYS A 36 -23.03 15.87 -4.07
N LYS A 37 -23.44 14.79 -3.41
CA LYS A 37 -24.05 13.59 -4.01
C LYS A 37 -23.21 12.99 -5.15
N LYS A 38 -21.89 13.23 -5.14
CA LYS A 38 -20.99 12.58 -6.10
C LYS A 38 -20.80 11.12 -5.69
N PRO A 39 -20.62 10.20 -6.65
CA PRO A 39 -20.39 8.80 -6.36
C PRO A 39 -19.04 8.53 -5.68
N LYS A 40 -18.11 9.50 -5.68
CA LYS A 40 -16.76 9.37 -5.15
C LYS A 40 -16.50 10.48 -4.15
N ALA A 41 -15.92 10.13 -3.01
CA ALA A 41 -15.48 11.07 -1.97
C ALA A 41 -14.16 11.78 -2.31
N TYR A 42 -13.77 11.80 -3.59
CA TYR A 42 -12.49 12.37 -4.03
C TYR A 42 -12.53 12.91 -5.46
N TYR A 43 -11.60 13.82 -5.76
CA TYR A 43 -11.28 14.24 -7.12
C TYR A 43 -9.81 14.63 -7.26
N SER A 44 -9.27 14.43 -8.47
CA SER A 44 -7.93 14.87 -8.86
C SER A 44 -7.99 16.27 -9.48
N ALA A 45 -6.97 17.10 -9.25
CA ALA A 45 -6.85 18.44 -9.81
C ALA A 45 -5.39 18.83 -10.03
N ALA A 46 -5.17 19.97 -10.72
CA ALA A 46 -3.84 20.53 -10.89
C ALA A 46 -3.34 21.16 -9.58
N MET A 47 -2.03 21.38 -9.45
CA MET A 47 -1.43 22.04 -8.27
C MET A 47 -2.04 23.43 -7.97
N SER A 48 -2.49 24.15 -8.99
CA SER A 48 -3.15 25.46 -8.84
C SER A 48 -4.44 25.40 -8.03
N ASP A 49 -5.09 24.23 -7.95
CA ASP A 49 -6.33 24.03 -7.20
C ASP A 49 -6.11 23.74 -5.72
N LEU A 50 -4.86 23.64 -5.25
CA LEU A 50 -4.53 23.25 -3.88
C LEU A 50 -5.19 24.17 -2.84
N ASN A 51 -5.10 25.49 -3.05
CA ASN A 51 -5.77 26.47 -2.17
C ASN A 51 -7.29 26.31 -2.17
N SER A 52 -7.90 25.94 -3.30
CA SER A 52 -9.34 25.67 -3.39
C SER A 52 -9.72 24.40 -2.62
N MET A 53 -8.91 23.34 -2.69
CA MET A 53 -9.13 22.10 -1.93
C MET A 53 -9.03 22.35 -0.43
N MET A 54 -8.02 23.11 -0.01
CA MET A 54 -7.83 23.53 1.38
C MET A 54 -8.99 24.38 1.90
N ALA A 55 -9.49 25.34 1.09
CA ALA A 55 -10.66 26.15 1.42
C ALA A 55 -11.98 25.34 1.51
N LYS A 56 -12.00 24.10 1.00
CA LYS A 56 -13.12 23.14 1.17
C LYS A 56 -12.91 22.21 2.36
N GLY A 57 -11.79 22.34 3.08
CA GLY A 57 -11.43 21.48 4.19
C GLY A 57 -11.23 20.02 3.78
N LEU A 58 -10.64 19.76 2.61
CA LEU A 58 -10.37 18.39 2.15
C LEU A 58 -9.08 17.80 2.78
N ASP A 59 -9.05 16.48 2.91
CA ASP A 59 -7.84 15.66 3.03
C ASP A 59 -7.06 15.81 1.72
N ILE A 60 -5.77 16.15 1.84
CA ILE A 60 -4.92 16.49 0.71
C ILE A 60 -3.94 15.34 0.47
N LEU A 61 -3.91 14.85 -0.77
CA LEU A 61 -3.00 13.80 -1.19
C LEU A 61 -2.14 14.28 -2.37
N ARG A 62 -0.87 13.86 -2.35
CA ARG A 62 0.13 14.06 -3.38
C ARG A 62 0.13 12.88 -4.35
N SER A 63 0.11 13.13 -5.66
CA SER A 63 0.38 12.09 -6.66
C SER A 63 1.74 11.43 -6.45
N MET A 64 1.81 10.10 -6.58
CA MET A 64 3.08 9.36 -6.61
C MET A 64 3.86 9.65 -7.90
N LEU A 65 3.16 9.97 -8.99
CA LEU A 65 3.77 10.46 -10.21
C LEU A 65 4.25 11.89 -10.00
N GLY A 66 5.56 12.11 -10.16
CA GLY A 66 6.20 13.41 -10.05
C GLY A 66 7.26 13.67 -11.13
N ASN A 67 7.86 14.85 -11.06
CA ASN A 67 8.81 15.40 -12.03
C ASN A 67 10.25 15.49 -11.50
N TYR A 68 10.45 15.32 -10.19
CA TYR A 68 11.78 15.37 -9.58
C TYR A 68 12.46 14.00 -9.50
N GLY A 69 11.68 12.93 -9.34
CA GLY A 69 12.19 11.59 -9.18
C GLY A 69 11.08 10.58 -8.91
N THR A 70 11.49 9.34 -8.64
CA THR A 70 10.61 8.30 -8.13
C THR A 70 10.52 8.40 -6.62
N MET A 71 9.31 8.64 -6.12
CA MET A 71 9.03 8.60 -4.68
C MET A 71 8.90 7.15 -4.22
N ILE A 72 9.69 6.77 -3.22
CA ILE A 72 9.65 5.44 -2.60
C ILE A 72 8.96 5.60 -1.26
N SER A 73 7.78 5.00 -1.12
CA SER A 73 6.91 5.16 0.03
C SER A 73 6.48 3.82 0.59
N LEU A 74 6.78 3.60 1.87
CA LEU A 74 6.24 2.49 2.65
C LEU A 74 5.07 3.01 3.49
N ASP A 75 3.88 2.46 3.26
CA ASP A 75 2.69 2.70 4.09
C ASP A 75 2.54 1.56 5.09
N ILE A 76 2.18 1.91 6.31
CA ILE A 76 1.97 0.97 7.41
C ILE A 76 0.66 1.31 8.08
N GLU A 77 -0.25 0.35 8.10
CA GLU A 77 -1.54 0.49 8.76
C GLU A 77 -1.73 -0.62 9.80
N TYR A 78 -2.17 -0.23 10.98
CA TYR A 78 -2.87 -1.15 11.87
C TYR A 78 -4.20 -1.54 11.25
N TYR A 79 -4.51 -2.84 11.25
CA TYR A 79 -5.81 -3.31 10.85
C TYR A 79 -6.35 -4.39 11.79
N ASN A 80 -7.67 -4.34 11.98
CA ASN A 80 -8.44 -5.36 12.67
C ASN A 80 -9.80 -5.46 11.95
N PRO A 81 -10.04 -6.47 11.09
CA PRO A 81 -11.28 -6.54 10.32
C PRO A 81 -12.52 -6.73 11.21
N LYS A 82 -12.37 -7.29 12.42
CA LYS A 82 -13.46 -7.42 13.38
C LYS A 82 -13.77 -6.12 14.11
N ASN A 83 -12.76 -5.27 14.33
CA ASN A 83 -12.92 -3.97 14.97
C ASN A 83 -12.15 -2.87 14.21
N PRO A 84 -12.58 -2.49 13.00
CA PRO A 84 -11.81 -1.60 12.13
C PRO A 84 -11.66 -0.18 12.68
N ALA A 85 -12.49 0.20 13.67
CA ALA A 85 -12.46 1.50 14.32
C ALA A 85 -11.49 1.59 15.51
N GLU A 86 -10.92 0.47 15.96
CA GLU A 86 -10.12 0.39 17.18
C GLU A 86 -8.98 1.39 17.24
N VAL A 87 -8.26 1.60 16.13
CA VAL A 87 -7.16 2.57 16.05
C VAL A 87 -7.59 4.02 16.28
N TYR A 88 -8.85 4.35 16.00
CA TYR A 88 -9.39 5.68 16.26
C TYR A 88 -9.89 5.83 17.70
N LEU A 89 -10.45 4.75 18.26
CA LEU A 89 -11.00 4.69 19.61
C LEU A 89 -9.90 4.62 20.68
N ASN A 90 -8.88 3.79 20.44
CA ASN A 90 -7.79 3.49 21.38
C ASN A 90 -6.41 3.83 20.79
N PRO A 91 -6.17 5.07 20.32
CA PRO A 91 -4.95 5.42 19.60
C PRO A 91 -3.69 5.24 20.44
N GLU A 92 -3.73 5.50 21.75
CA GLU A 92 -2.55 5.34 22.61
C GLU A 92 -2.10 3.88 22.69
N GLU A 93 -3.03 2.95 22.95
CA GLU A 93 -2.74 1.52 22.97
C GLU A 93 -2.19 1.05 21.61
N ILE A 94 -2.85 1.42 20.52
CA ILE A 94 -2.45 0.95 19.19
C ILE A 94 -1.09 1.52 18.78
N PHE A 95 -0.87 2.84 18.89
CA PHE A 95 0.36 3.45 18.43
C PHE A 95 1.55 3.19 19.36
N LYS A 96 1.35 3.23 20.69
CA LYS A 96 2.45 3.08 21.66
C LYS A 96 2.84 1.64 21.91
N ASN A 97 1.87 0.72 21.90
CA ASN A 97 2.12 -0.66 22.32
C ASN A 97 2.10 -1.63 21.13
N ARG A 98 1.15 -1.47 20.19
CA ARG A 98 0.97 -2.43 19.08
C ARG A 98 1.87 -2.12 17.88
N LEU A 99 1.93 -0.85 17.45
CA LEU A 99 2.70 -0.42 16.28
C LEU A 99 4.16 -0.10 16.59
N GLN A 100 4.46 0.37 17.80
CA GLN A 100 5.83 0.79 18.18
C GLN A 100 6.90 -0.29 17.94
N PRO A 101 6.69 -1.58 18.28
CA PRO A 101 7.69 -2.61 18.00
C PRO A 101 8.00 -2.78 16.50
N VAL A 102 6.98 -2.63 15.64
CA VAL A 102 7.15 -2.71 14.17
C VAL A 102 7.86 -1.46 13.66
N ARG A 103 7.45 -0.28 14.13
CA ARG A 103 8.13 0.99 13.84
C ARG A 103 9.62 0.92 14.17
N GLU A 104 10.01 0.38 15.31
CA GLU A 104 11.42 0.23 15.69
C GLU A 104 12.21 -0.71 14.78
N ILE A 105 11.61 -1.82 14.33
CA ILE A 105 12.24 -2.70 13.35
C ILE A 105 12.54 -1.94 12.06
N ILE A 106 11.59 -1.14 11.59
CA ILE A 106 11.71 -0.39 10.34
C ILE A 106 12.76 0.69 10.45
N LYS A 107 12.74 1.47 11.53
CA LYS A 107 13.78 2.47 11.81
C LYS A 107 15.17 1.83 11.84
N ASN A 108 15.32 0.67 12.47
CA ASN A 108 16.60 -0.03 12.51
C ASN A 108 17.05 -0.50 11.13
N ILE A 109 16.16 -1.08 10.33
CA ILE A 109 16.48 -1.51 8.95
C ILE A 109 16.85 -0.31 8.09
N TYR A 110 16.07 0.77 8.13
CA TYR A 110 16.35 1.98 7.36
C TYR A 110 17.69 2.60 7.78
N ASN A 111 17.98 2.64 9.09
CA ASN A 111 19.26 3.11 9.61
C ASN A 111 20.43 2.23 9.15
N ASN A 112 20.28 0.91 9.12
CA ASN A 112 21.32 -0.01 8.65
C ASN A 112 21.69 0.21 7.17
N TYR A 113 20.72 0.63 6.36
CA TYR A 113 20.95 1.02 4.97
C TYR A 113 21.31 2.50 4.78
N GLY A 114 21.24 3.28 5.87
CA GLY A 114 21.43 4.72 5.87
C GLY A 114 20.36 5.47 5.09
N ILE A 115 19.14 4.95 4.95
CA ILE A 115 18.06 5.57 4.16
C ILE A 115 17.55 6.81 4.91
N PRO A 116 17.68 8.03 4.34
CA PRO A 116 16.98 9.18 4.87
C PRO A 116 15.50 9.12 4.47
N TYR A 117 14.61 9.47 5.40
CA TYR A 117 13.17 9.46 5.16
C TYR A 117 12.46 10.54 5.99
N ILE A 118 11.28 10.94 5.52
CA ILE A 118 10.27 11.57 6.38
C ILE A 118 9.36 10.46 6.88
N GLU A 119 9.21 10.36 8.20
CA GLU A 119 8.17 9.57 8.84
C GLU A 119 6.97 10.47 9.16
N VAL A 120 5.79 10.09 8.65
CA VAL A 120 4.54 10.81 8.87
C VAL A 120 3.57 9.89 9.59
N ILE A 121 3.09 10.31 10.76
CA ILE A 121 1.97 9.61 11.42
C ILE A 121 0.68 9.89 10.65
N THR A 122 -0.13 8.85 10.45
CA THR A 122 -1.40 8.90 9.72
C THR A 122 -2.54 8.34 10.54
N GLY A 123 -3.76 8.33 9.98
CA GLY A 123 -4.99 7.80 10.59
C GLY A 123 -4.82 6.46 11.30
N GLN A 124 -4.13 5.52 10.67
CA GLN A 124 -4.05 4.12 11.12
C GLN A 124 -2.62 3.61 11.31
N GLY A 125 -1.60 4.42 11.02
CA GLY A 125 -0.21 4.04 11.25
C GLY A 125 0.76 5.11 10.76
N TYR A 126 1.69 4.74 9.89
CA TYR A 126 2.80 5.60 9.49
C TYR A 126 3.11 5.47 8.01
N HIS A 127 3.56 6.56 7.41
CA HIS A 127 4.24 6.52 6.13
C HIS A 127 5.73 6.83 6.28
N TYR A 128 6.56 6.20 5.46
CA TYR A 128 7.99 6.48 5.34
C TYR A 128 8.28 6.86 3.90
N HIS A 129 8.72 8.10 3.69
CA HIS A 129 8.89 8.69 2.37
C HIS A 129 10.35 9.04 2.08
N SER A 130 10.82 8.63 0.91
CA SER A 130 12.12 9.04 0.37
C SER A 130 12.01 9.26 -1.14
N MET A 131 13.00 9.92 -1.73
CA MET A 131 13.04 10.24 -3.15
C MET A 131 14.29 9.63 -3.80
N TRP A 132 14.13 9.11 -5.01
CA TRP A 132 15.23 8.83 -5.93
C TRP A 132 15.14 9.80 -7.12
N PRO A 133 15.93 10.89 -7.13
CA PRO A 133 15.86 11.90 -8.19
C PRO A 133 16.22 11.35 -9.57
N PHE A 134 15.56 11.83 -10.64
CA PHE A 134 15.81 11.34 -12.00
C PHE A 134 17.25 11.56 -12.48
N GLY A 135 17.91 12.63 -12.00
CA GLY A 135 19.30 12.94 -12.37
C GLY A 135 20.35 12.04 -11.70
N ASN A 136 19.99 11.30 -10.65
CA ASN A 136 20.96 10.63 -9.76
C ASN A 136 20.95 9.12 -9.98
N GLU A 137 21.52 8.65 -11.08
CA GLU A 137 21.60 7.22 -11.43
C GLU A 137 20.25 6.48 -11.43
N HIS A 138 19.14 7.21 -11.66
CA HIS A 138 17.78 6.65 -11.62
C HIS A 138 17.58 5.49 -12.59
N TRP A 139 18.33 5.44 -13.69
CA TRP A 139 18.38 4.31 -14.61
C TRP A 139 18.68 2.97 -13.92
N GLN A 140 19.36 2.97 -12.77
CA GLN A 140 19.60 1.75 -11.99
C GLN A 140 18.31 1.18 -11.39
N LEU A 141 17.41 2.05 -10.94
CA LEU A 141 16.08 1.69 -10.48
C LEU A 141 15.20 1.21 -11.64
N GLU A 142 15.29 1.90 -12.79
CA GLU A 142 14.58 1.49 -14.00
C GLU A 142 14.97 0.09 -14.48
N LYS A 143 16.27 -0.24 -14.46
CA LYS A 143 16.80 -1.54 -14.92
C LYS A 143 16.27 -2.74 -14.14
N ILE A 144 15.86 -2.56 -12.90
CA ILE A 144 15.25 -3.65 -12.12
C ILE A 144 13.73 -3.63 -12.22
N GLY A 145 13.12 -2.55 -12.68
CA GLY A 145 11.69 -2.46 -12.90
C GLY A 145 11.24 -3.24 -14.13
N HIS A 146 9.97 -3.60 -14.13
CA HIS A 146 9.29 -4.25 -15.25
C HIS A 146 7.92 -3.62 -15.48
N LEU A 147 7.55 -3.41 -16.74
CA LEU A 147 6.23 -2.95 -17.15
C LEU A 147 5.58 -4.00 -18.02
N GLU A 148 4.33 -4.32 -17.70
CA GLU A 148 3.52 -5.18 -18.54
C GLU A 148 3.12 -4.46 -19.83
N SER A 149 3.00 -5.19 -20.94
CA SER A 149 2.80 -4.60 -22.26
C SER A 149 1.53 -3.73 -22.37
N SER A 150 0.45 -4.11 -21.66
CA SER A 150 -0.77 -3.29 -21.63
C SER A 150 -0.59 -1.98 -20.86
N LEU A 151 0.29 -1.95 -19.85
CA LEU A 151 0.58 -0.76 -19.07
C LEU A 151 1.41 0.25 -19.88
N GLU A 152 2.39 -0.22 -20.65
CA GLU A 152 3.15 0.66 -21.55
C GLU A 152 2.22 1.35 -22.56
N LYS A 153 1.30 0.59 -23.17
CA LYS A 153 0.28 1.14 -24.08
C LYS A 153 -0.64 2.12 -23.35
N GLN A 154 -1.05 1.81 -22.12
CA GLN A 154 -1.87 2.71 -21.32
C GLN A 154 -1.14 4.01 -21.00
N TYR A 155 0.16 3.96 -20.71
CA TYR A 155 0.97 5.15 -20.47
C TYR A 155 1.14 6.02 -21.71
N ILE A 156 1.35 5.43 -22.88
CA ILE A 156 1.48 6.16 -24.15
C ILE A 156 0.16 6.83 -24.53
N ASN A 157 -0.96 6.11 -24.39
CA ASN A 157 -2.29 6.58 -24.80
C ASN A 157 -3.06 7.31 -23.70
N ARG A 158 -2.38 7.68 -22.60
CA ARG A 158 -3.04 8.37 -21.49
C ARG A 158 -3.42 9.79 -21.92
N GLU A 159 -4.72 10.06 -21.90
CA GLU A 159 -5.28 11.40 -21.97
C GLU A 159 -6.12 11.68 -20.72
N THR A 160 -5.94 12.85 -20.12
CA THR A 160 -6.69 13.23 -18.92
C THR A 160 -7.43 14.54 -19.11
N LYS A 161 -8.54 14.71 -18.38
CA LYS A 161 -9.28 15.98 -18.31
C LYS A 161 -8.46 17.14 -17.73
N LEU A 162 -7.34 16.83 -17.05
CA LEU A 162 -6.40 17.81 -16.50
C LEU A 162 -5.35 18.25 -17.54
N GLY A 163 -5.43 17.76 -18.78
CA GLY A 163 -4.47 18.07 -19.85
C GLY A 163 -3.13 17.32 -19.72
N HIS A 164 -2.97 16.44 -18.73
CA HIS A 164 -1.80 15.57 -18.65
C HIS A 164 -1.78 14.62 -19.83
N LYS A 165 -0.61 14.52 -20.47
CA LYS A 165 -0.32 13.64 -21.60
C LYS A 165 0.21 12.29 -21.10
N ALA A 166 0.79 11.55 -22.04
CA ALA A 166 1.48 10.29 -21.82
C ALA A 166 2.39 10.31 -20.57
N VAL A 167 2.42 9.20 -19.84
CA VAL A 167 3.39 8.99 -18.76
C VAL A 167 4.69 8.49 -19.40
N PRO A 168 5.83 9.17 -19.24
CA PRO A 168 7.09 8.65 -19.74
C PRO A 168 7.40 7.29 -19.12
N VAL A 169 7.72 6.29 -19.94
CA VAL A 169 7.89 4.90 -19.50
C VAL A 169 8.97 4.73 -18.44
N TYR A 170 10.03 5.54 -18.46
CA TYR A 170 11.10 5.52 -17.44
C TYR A 170 10.57 5.79 -16.02
N LYS A 171 9.52 6.62 -15.88
CA LYS A 171 8.85 6.84 -14.58
C LYS A 171 8.10 5.61 -14.11
N GLY A 172 7.51 4.87 -15.05
CA GLY A 172 6.88 3.57 -14.79
C GLY A 172 7.90 2.52 -14.35
N TYR A 173 9.01 2.39 -15.09
CA TYR A 173 10.10 1.48 -14.74
C TYR A 173 10.70 1.82 -13.36
N GLY A 174 10.96 3.10 -13.08
CA GLY A 174 11.39 3.55 -11.75
C GLY A 174 10.41 3.16 -10.64
N PHE A 175 9.11 3.38 -10.85
CA PHE A 175 8.08 3.01 -9.88
C PHE A 175 7.99 1.50 -9.63
N SER A 176 8.12 0.68 -10.68
CA SER A 176 8.21 -0.78 -10.59
C SER A 176 9.50 -1.24 -9.90
N GLY A 177 10.63 -0.57 -10.15
CA GLY A 177 11.88 -0.80 -9.43
C GLY A 177 11.78 -0.48 -7.94
N ALA A 178 11.09 0.62 -7.60
CA ALA A 178 10.82 1.00 -6.21
C ALA A 178 10.02 -0.06 -5.46
N PHE A 179 8.99 -0.63 -6.11
CA PHE A 179 8.25 -1.78 -5.56
C PHE A 179 9.17 -2.95 -5.21
N ARG A 180 10.10 -3.31 -6.08
CA ARG A 180 11.00 -4.46 -5.86
C ARG A 180 11.95 -4.25 -4.69
N LEU A 181 12.50 -3.04 -4.56
CA LEU A 181 13.32 -2.69 -3.39
C LEU A 181 12.50 -2.66 -2.11
N LEU A 182 11.26 -2.15 -2.15
CA LEU A 182 10.37 -2.19 -1.00
C LEU A 182 9.93 -3.61 -0.65
N GLN A 183 9.70 -4.48 -1.62
CA GLN A 183 9.40 -5.89 -1.36
C GLN A 183 10.58 -6.58 -0.66
N PHE A 184 11.81 -6.27 -1.06
CA PHE A 184 13.01 -6.72 -0.36
C PHE A 184 13.03 -6.23 1.09
N ILE A 185 12.88 -4.93 1.32
CA ILE A 185 12.89 -4.33 2.67
C ILE A 185 11.76 -4.88 3.55
N THR A 186 10.55 -5.04 3.01
CA THR A 186 9.40 -5.58 3.74
C THR A 186 9.58 -7.05 4.11
N LEU A 187 10.24 -7.86 3.27
CA LEU A 187 10.64 -9.23 3.63
C LEU A 187 11.63 -9.24 4.79
N GLU A 188 12.59 -8.30 4.83
CA GLU A 188 13.50 -8.17 5.97
C GLU A 188 12.78 -7.75 7.25
N ILE A 189 11.83 -6.81 7.15
CA ILE A 189 10.98 -6.38 8.27
C ILE A 189 10.19 -7.57 8.83
N ILE A 190 9.53 -8.33 7.96
CA ILE A 190 8.75 -9.52 8.35
C ILE A 190 9.68 -10.55 9.00
N SER A 191 10.83 -10.85 8.40
CA SER A 191 11.79 -11.81 8.96
C SER A 191 12.28 -11.41 10.36
N GLU A 192 12.58 -10.13 10.57
CA GLU A 192 13.03 -9.62 11.87
C GLU A 192 11.90 -9.63 12.90
N ALA A 193 10.69 -9.26 12.51
CA ALA A 193 9.51 -9.37 13.36
C ALA A 193 9.27 -10.81 13.80
N ASP A 194 9.38 -11.77 12.88
CA ASP A 194 9.18 -13.19 13.16
C ASP A 194 10.21 -13.77 14.11
N LYS A 195 11.49 -13.39 13.92
CA LYS A 195 12.56 -13.75 14.87
C LYS A 195 12.25 -13.22 16.27
N LYS A 196 11.82 -11.97 16.37
CA LYS A 196 11.46 -11.36 17.66
C LYS A 196 10.21 -11.99 18.28
N ARG A 197 9.19 -12.35 17.49
CA ARG A 197 7.98 -13.07 17.96
C ARG A 197 8.33 -14.44 18.53
N LYS A 198 9.22 -15.19 17.87
CA LYS A 198 9.73 -16.49 18.37
C LYS A 198 10.46 -16.36 19.72
N ASN A 199 11.04 -15.19 19.99
CA ASN A 199 11.68 -14.85 21.27
C ASN A 199 10.70 -14.23 22.28
N ASN A 200 9.41 -14.58 22.21
CA ASN A 200 8.34 -14.12 23.10
C ASN A 200 8.16 -12.59 23.18
N LYS A 201 8.54 -11.84 22.14
CA LYS A 201 8.17 -10.41 22.06
C LYS A 201 6.74 -10.28 21.55
N ASN A 202 5.95 -9.43 22.21
CA ASN A 202 4.60 -9.10 21.80
C ASN A 202 4.61 -8.19 20.56
N ILE A 203 4.77 -8.80 19.39
CA ILE A 203 4.72 -8.13 18.08
C ILE A 203 3.57 -8.71 17.30
N LEU A 204 2.72 -7.85 16.75
CA LEU A 204 1.60 -8.27 15.92
C LEU A 204 2.09 -8.99 14.65
N PRO A 205 1.30 -9.93 14.11
CA PRO A 205 1.55 -10.48 12.78
C PRO A 205 1.65 -9.37 11.73
N ILE A 206 2.66 -9.44 10.87
CA ILE A 206 2.88 -8.49 9.79
C ILE A 206 2.50 -9.13 8.46
N GLN A 207 1.78 -8.39 7.61
CA GLN A 207 1.33 -8.80 6.28
C GLN A 207 1.50 -7.66 5.27
N TYR A 208 1.32 -7.93 3.97
CA TYR A 208 1.48 -6.90 2.92
C TYR A 208 0.24 -6.05 2.65
N CYS A 209 -0.91 -6.49 3.12
CA CYS A 209 -2.18 -5.77 3.02
C CYS A 209 -3.17 -6.37 4.03
N ASP A 210 -4.36 -5.79 4.11
CA ASP A 210 -5.49 -6.29 4.91
C ASP A 210 -5.90 -7.70 4.47
N ILE A 211 -5.24 -8.73 5.01
CA ILE A 211 -5.65 -10.13 4.89
C ILE A 211 -6.43 -10.52 6.14
N GLU A 212 -7.44 -11.37 5.97
CA GLU A 212 -8.23 -11.87 7.09
C GLU A 212 -7.43 -12.91 7.86
N MET A 213 -7.35 -12.75 9.19
CA MET A 213 -6.53 -13.61 10.03
C MET A 213 -7.11 -14.00 11.40
N SER A 214 -6.46 -14.96 12.07
CA SER A 214 -6.74 -15.33 13.46
C SER A 214 -5.43 -15.35 14.29
N PRO A 215 -5.31 -14.51 15.36
CA PRO A 215 -6.24 -13.45 15.77
C PRO A 215 -6.39 -12.39 14.66
N PRO A 216 -7.54 -11.66 14.60
CA PRO A 216 -7.89 -10.79 13.48
C PRO A 216 -7.08 -9.48 13.42
N GLU A 217 -6.11 -9.30 14.30
CA GLU A 217 -5.36 -8.07 14.44
C GLU A 217 -3.96 -8.23 13.86
N GLY A 218 -3.51 -7.24 13.09
CA GLY A 218 -2.19 -7.26 12.47
C GLY A 218 -1.70 -5.89 12.03
N VAL A 219 -0.50 -5.88 11.46
CA VAL A 219 0.10 -4.73 10.82
C VAL A 219 0.26 -5.00 9.33
N SER A 220 -0.27 -4.10 8.51
CA SER A 220 -0.13 -4.12 7.06
C SER A 220 1.06 -3.26 6.66
N LEU A 221 2.03 -3.82 5.94
CA LEU A 221 3.04 -3.10 5.16
C LEU A 221 2.47 -2.92 3.74
N ASP A 222 1.61 -1.91 3.57
CA ASP A 222 0.77 -1.76 2.38
C ASP A 222 1.61 -1.40 1.13
N LEU A 223 1.87 -2.41 0.31
CA LEU A 223 2.53 -2.24 -0.99
C LEU A 223 1.53 -2.09 -2.14
N THR A 224 0.22 -2.10 -1.90
CA THR A 224 -0.80 -2.00 -2.96
C THR A 224 -0.79 -0.63 -3.65
N ILE A 225 -0.07 0.35 -3.11
CA ILE A 225 0.25 1.56 -3.87
C ILE A 225 1.00 1.27 -5.16
N TYR A 226 1.73 0.16 -5.24
CA TYR A 226 2.46 -0.25 -6.44
C TYR A 226 1.69 -1.20 -7.36
N SER A 227 0.44 -1.52 -7.03
CA SER A 227 -0.36 -2.50 -7.78
C SER A 227 -1.05 -1.94 -9.03
N ASP A 228 -0.93 -0.63 -9.26
CA ASP A 228 -1.62 0.12 -10.29
C ASP A 228 -0.69 1.10 -11.01
N PRO A 229 -1.11 1.63 -12.16
CA PRO A 229 -0.39 2.70 -12.85
C PRO A 229 -0.02 3.86 -11.91
N VAL A 230 1.23 4.32 -11.95
CA VAL A 230 1.77 5.34 -11.01
C VAL A 230 0.94 6.63 -11.00
N HIS A 231 0.38 7.03 -12.15
CA HIS A 231 -0.44 8.23 -12.31
C HIS A 231 -1.80 8.16 -11.61
N MET A 232 -2.19 6.99 -11.09
CA MET A 232 -3.44 6.82 -10.35
C MET A 232 -3.27 6.87 -8.85
N ARG A 233 -2.02 6.79 -8.38
CA ARG A 233 -1.70 6.58 -6.98
C ARG A 233 -1.38 7.92 -6.35
N ALA A 234 -1.95 8.13 -5.17
CA ALA A 234 -1.69 9.32 -4.38
C ALA A 234 -1.55 8.91 -2.91
N ILE A 235 -0.82 9.72 -2.15
CA ILE A 235 -0.52 9.47 -0.74
C ILE A 235 -0.78 10.73 0.08
N ARG A 236 -1.24 10.56 1.31
CA ARG A 236 -1.53 11.68 2.22
C ARG A 236 -0.26 12.45 2.54
N VAL A 237 -0.42 13.77 2.69
CA VAL A 237 0.68 14.69 2.96
C VAL A 237 0.75 15.05 4.45
N PRO A 238 1.95 15.33 4.99
CA PRO A 238 2.10 15.94 6.30
C PRO A 238 1.38 17.30 6.34
N PHE A 239 0.86 17.64 7.52
CA PHE A 239 -0.02 18.77 7.81
C PHE A 239 -1.35 18.80 7.07
N GLY A 240 -1.60 17.87 6.15
CA GLY A 240 -2.95 17.59 5.61
C GLY A 240 -3.82 16.86 6.64
N THR A 241 -5.13 17.05 6.56
CA THR A 241 -6.08 16.29 7.38
C THR A 241 -6.18 14.83 6.92
N ASN A 242 -6.75 13.98 7.77
CA ASN A 242 -7.10 12.60 7.47
C ASN A 242 -8.58 12.39 7.76
N GLN A 243 -9.35 12.11 6.71
CA GLN A 243 -10.81 12.03 6.77
C GLN A 243 -11.35 10.62 6.52
N LYS A 244 -10.48 9.59 6.53
CA LYS A 244 -10.88 8.20 6.24
C LYS A 244 -12.02 7.75 7.17
N HIS A 245 -11.96 8.10 8.46
CA HIS A 245 -13.01 7.80 9.45
C HIS A 245 -14.30 8.60 9.25
N LYS A 246 -14.19 9.82 8.74
CA LYS A 246 -15.33 10.68 8.44
C LYS A 246 -16.10 10.19 7.21
N VAL A 247 -15.40 9.71 6.19
CA VAL A 247 -15.98 9.22 4.94
C VAL A 247 -16.49 7.78 5.05
N ASN A 248 -15.72 6.86 5.67
CA ASN A 248 -16.05 5.43 5.70
C ASN A 248 -17.00 5.04 6.86
N LYS A 249 -18.08 5.80 7.05
CA LYS A 249 -19.03 5.63 8.16
C LYS A 249 -19.61 4.21 8.24
N LYS A 250 -19.91 3.60 7.10
CA LYS A 250 -20.44 2.22 7.03
C LYS A 250 -19.45 1.17 7.56
N LYS A 251 -18.14 1.35 7.30
CA LYS A 251 -17.10 0.41 7.75
C LYS A 251 -16.74 0.64 9.22
N LEU A 252 -16.70 1.90 9.66
CA LEU A 252 -16.14 2.29 10.96
C LEU A 252 -17.19 2.60 12.02
N GLY A 253 -18.47 2.69 11.64
CA GLY A 253 -19.57 3.07 12.51
C GLY A 253 -19.81 4.58 12.53
N GLU A 254 -21.09 4.97 12.55
CA GLU A 254 -21.48 6.38 12.53
C GLU A 254 -21.01 7.14 13.78
N GLN A 255 -21.03 6.49 14.95
CA GLN A 255 -20.57 7.10 16.20
C GLN A 255 -19.09 7.46 16.17
N VAL A 256 -18.26 6.62 15.53
CA VAL A 256 -16.82 6.91 15.36
C VAL A 256 -16.64 8.10 14.44
N ALA A 257 -17.38 8.13 13.32
CA ALA A 257 -17.34 9.25 12.39
C ALA A 257 -17.82 10.56 13.02
N LEU A 258 -18.80 10.54 13.93
CA LEU A 258 -19.31 11.73 14.61
C LEU A 258 -18.36 12.20 15.72
N ASN A 259 -17.94 11.30 16.60
CA ASN A 259 -17.32 11.66 17.87
C ASN A 259 -15.80 11.79 17.81
N ILE A 260 -15.12 11.12 16.87
CA ILE A 260 -13.67 11.25 16.72
C ILE A 260 -13.36 12.53 15.93
N PRO A 261 -12.54 13.46 16.46
CA PRO A 261 -12.19 14.69 15.74
C PRO A 261 -11.46 14.35 14.43
N MET A 262 -11.45 15.31 13.51
CA MET A 262 -10.62 15.16 12.33
C MET A 262 -9.15 15.08 12.75
N GLN A 263 -8.40 14.19 12.12
CA GLN A 263 -6.99 14.00 12.46
C GLN A 263 -6.12 14.73 11.44
N ILE A 264 -4.90 15.07 11.85
CA ILE A 264 -3.89 15.73 11.03
C ILE A 264 -2.74 14.75 10.86
N ASN A 265 -2.26 14.54 9.64
CA ASN A 265 -1.05 13.76 9.42
C ASN A 265 0.15 14.64 9.81
N LEU A 266 1.07 14.17 10.64
CA LEU A 266 2.17 15.00 11.15
C LEU A 266 3.52 14.30 10.97
N PRO A 267 4.59 15.02 10.61
CA PRO A 267 5.92 14.46 10.67
C PRO A 267 6.27 14.15 12.13
N THR A 268 6.82 12.96 12.39
CA THR A 268 7.07 12.51 13.77
C THR A 268 8.30 13.17 14.40
N THR A 269 9.34 13.48 13.61
CA THR A 269 10.60 14.09 14.06
C THR A 269 11.12 13.49 15.38
N ASP A 270 11.58 14.32 16.32
CA ASP A 270 12.11 13.92 17.64
C ASP A 270 11.03 13.94 18.74
N LEU A 271 9.76 14.15 18.37
CA LEU A 271 8.67 14.24 19.35
C LEU A 271 8.29 12.85 19.89
N SER A 272 7.88 12.83 21.16
CA SER A 272 7.27 11.63 21.76
C SER A 272 5.95 11.28 21.06
N ILE A 273 5.62 9.99 21.00
CA ILE A 273 4.33 9.54 20.45
C ILE A 273 3.15 10.16 21.21
N ASP A 274 3.26 10.33 22.53
CA ASP A 274 2.22 10.98 23.35
C ASP A 274 1.95 12.42 22.90
N THR A 275 3.02 13.17 22.65
CA THR A 275 2.93 14.55 22.17
C THR A 275 2.27 14.59 20.79
N ILE A 276 2.73 13.76 19.86
CA ILE A 276 2.21 13.71 18.49
C ILE A 276 0.73 13.28 18.45
N LEU A 277 0.33 12.28 19.25
CA LEU A 277 -1.05 11.78 19.28
C LEU A 277 -2.05 12.83 19.82
N LYS A 278 -1.60 13.69 20.74
CA LYS A 278 -2.39 14.85 21.19
C LYS A 278 -2.47 15.91 20.10
N MET A 279 -1.31 16.30 19.55
CA MET A 279 -1.21 17.36 18.53
C MET A 279 -2.02 17.06 17.27
N ARG A 280 -2.03 15.81 16.78
CA ARG A 280 -2.76 15.43 15.57
C ARG A 280 -4.28 15.55 15.66
N ARG A 281 -4.84 15.86 16.85
CA ARG A 281 -6.27 16.12 17.08
C ARG A 281 -6.55 17.58 17.43
N ASP A 282 -5.52 18.44 17.42
CA ASP A 282 -5.61 19.85 17.78
C ASP A 282 -4.97 20.72 16.69
N PHE A 283 -5.79 21.48 15.98
CA PHE A 283 -5.33 22.36 14.89
C PHE A 283 -4.38 23.45 15.36
N GLN A 284 -4.58 24.00 16.57
CA GLN A 284 -3.71 25.06 17.08
C GLN A 284 -2.32 24.50 17.38
N MET A 285 -2.25 23.34 18.06
CA MET A 285 -0.97 22.70 18.35
C MET A 285 -0.23 22.28 17.07
N ALA A 286 -0.93 21.72 16.09
CA ALA A 286 -0.35 21.35 14.80
C ALA A 286 0.15 22.58 14.02
N LEU A 287 -0.57 23.70 14.07
CA LEU A 287 -0.15 24.95 13.46
C LEU A 287 1.12 25.51 14.11
N GLU A 288 1.20 25.52 15.45
CA GLU A 288 2.41 25.95 16.15
C GLU A 288 3.61 25.08 15.78
N TYR A 289 3.38 23.77 15.62
CA TYR A 289 4.42 22.85 15.18
C TYR A 289 4.89 23.11 13.74
N ALA A 290 3.99 23.49 12.82
CA ALA A 290 4.34 23.83 11.44
C ALA A 290 5.33 25.00 11.33
N LYS A 291 5.42 25.85 12.36
CA LYS A 291 6.36 26.98 12.44
C LYS A 291 7.80 26.55 12.71
N ASP A 292 8.00 25.39 13.32
CA ASP A 292 9.33 24.90 13.66
C ASP A 292 10.07 24.45 12.38
N SER A 293 11.27 24.99 12.16
CA SER A 293 12.09 24.68 10.99
C SER A 293 12.51 23.21 10.92
N LYS A 294 12.55 22.49 12.04
CA LYS A 294 12.81 21.05 12.10
C LYS A 294 11.70 20.20 11.49
N THR A 295 10.53 20.78 11.24
CA THR A 295 9.36 20.08 10.67
C THR A 295 9.31 20.13 9.15
N SER A 296 10.44 20.42 8.49
CA SER A 296 10.53 20.42 7.03
C SER A 296 9.93 19.14 6.44
N CYS A 297 9.09 19.34 5.44
CA CYS A 297 8.36 18.28 4.76
C CYS A 297 8.92 18.00 3.36
N ILE A 298 10.14 18.47 3.07
CA ILE A 298 10.85 18.17 1.83
C ILE A 298 11.30 16.70 1.85
N ILE A 299 10.77 15.90 0.91
CA ILE A 299 11.12 14.48 0.80
C ILE A 299 12.63 14.35 0.50
N PRO A 300 13.41 13.65 1.34
CA PRO A 300 14.85 13.61 1.20
C PRO A 300 15.28 12.78 -0.01
N ASP A 301 16.36 13.22 -0.66
CA ASP A 301 17.10 12.40 -1.62
C ASP A 301 17.79 11.25 -0.88
N ALA A 302 17.41 10.02 -1.25
CA ALA A 302 17.92 8.79 -0.67
C ALA A 302 18.65 7.90 -1.69
N HIS A 303 19.03 8.42 -2.86
CA HIS A 303 19.56 7.58 -3.95
C HIS A 303 20.78 6.74 -3.51
N ILE A 304 21.76 7.33 -2.80
CA ILE A 304 22.95 6.63 -2.31
C ILE A 304 22.55 5.45 -1.40
N SER A 305 21.63 5.68 -0.48
CA SER A 305 21.17 4.66 0.46
C SER A 305 20.37 3.57 -0.25
N TRP A 306 19.56 3.92 -1.24
CA TRP A 306 18.86 2.94 -2.07
C TRP A 306 19.79 2.16 -3.01
N LEU A 307 20.97 2.69 -3.38
CA LEU A 307 22.01 1.90 -4.05
C LEU A 307 22.55 0.79 -3.12
N ASN A 308 22.66 1.04 -1.81
CA ASN A 308 23.02 0.01 -0.84
C ASN A 308 21.97 -1.11 -0.79
N VAL A 309 20.69 -0.74 -0.76
CA VAL A 309 19.58 -1.71 -0.83
C VAL A 309 19.60 -2.46 -2.15
N LEU A 310 19.77 -1.76 -3.27
CA LEU A 310 19.84 -2.35 -4.61
C LEU A 310 20.95 -3.40 -4.73
N SER A 311 22.11 -3.13 -4.13
CA SER A 311 23.24 -4.06 -4.08
C SER A 311 22.86 -5.36 -3.35
N LYS A 312 22.25 -5.26 -2.16
CA LYS A 312 21.78 -6.44 -1.41
C LYS A 312 20.64 -7.17 -2.10
N TYR A 313 19.71 -6.43 -2.69
CA TYR A 313 18.62 -7.00 -3.48
C TYR A 313 19.16 -7.81 -4.66
N LYS A 314 20.10 -7.25 -5.45
CA LYS A 314 20.70 -7.94 -6.60
C LYS A 314 21.46 -9.22 -6.22
N SER A 315 21.98 -9.33 -5.00
CA SER A 315 22.61 -10.55 -4.50
C SER A 315 21.65 -11.50 -3.79
N SER A 316 20.34 -11.23 -3.78
CA SER A 316 19.34 -12.02 -3.08
C SER A 316 18.60 -12.99 -4.03
N ARG A 317 18.07 -14.07 -3.45
CA ARG A 317 17.14 -14.98 -4.14
C ARG A 317 15.86 -14.29 -4.63
N LEU A 318 15.48 -13.14 -4.04
CA LEU A 318 14.32 -12.36 -4.49
C LEU A 318 14.57 -11.75 -5.88
N TYR A 319 15.81 -11.32 -6.16
CA TYR A 319 16.16 -10.82 -7.48
C TYR A 319 16.08 -11.92 -8.54
N GLU A 320 16.54 -13.13 -8.21
CA GLU A 320 16.40 -14.32 -9.08
C GLU A 320 14.92 -14.65 -9.35
N PHE A 321 14.09 -14.61 -8.30
CA PHE A 321 12.64 -14.77 -8.42
C PHE A 321 12.05 -13.77 -9.42
N HIS A 322 12.34 -12.48 -9.26
CA HIS A 322 11.82 -11.44 -10.17
C HIS A 322 12.32 -11.61 -11.60
N LYS A 323 13.62 -11.91 -11.80
CA LYS A 323 14.15 -12.17 -13.15
C LYS A 323 13.46 -13.37 -13.81
N ASN A 324 13.23 -14.45 -13.07
CA ASN A 324 12.54 -15.63 -13.60
C ASN A 324 11.08 -15.29 -13.93
N PHE A 325 10.39 -14.58 -13.03
CA PHE A 325 9.02 -14.12 -13.25
C PHE A 325 8.89 -13.30 -14.54
N ASP A 326 9.77 -12.32 -14.75
CA ASP A 326 9.73 -11.44 -15.91
C ASP A 326 10.21 -12.10 -17.21
N SER A 327 11.00 -13.17 -17.11
CA SER A 327 11.53 -13.88 -18.29
C SER A 327 10.48 -14.70 -19.04
N LYS A 328 9.27 -14.81 -18.50
CA LYS A 328 8.19 -15.64 -19.03
C LYS A 328 7.02 -14.77 -19.48
N ASP A 329 6.37 -15.18 -20.56
CA ASP A 329 5.07 -14.65 -20.96
C ASP A 329 3.92 -15.44 -20.33
N PHE A 330 2.71 -14.90 -20.40
CA PHE A 330 1.52 -15.63 -19.97
C PHE A 330 1.24 -16.83 -20.88
N ASN A 331 1.18 -18.03 -20.30
CA ASN A 331 0.72 -19.21 -20.99
C ASN A 331 -0.80 -19.35 -20.91
N LYS A 332 -1.49 -19.01 -22.01
CA LYS A 332 -2.96 -19.06 -22.10
C LYS A 332 -3.55 -20.46 -22.01
N GLU A 333 -2.79 -21.48 -22.40
CA GLU A 333 -3.25 -22.87 -22.44
C GLU A 333 -3.39 -23.42 -21.02
N ILE A 334 -2.39 -23.15 -20.16
CA ILE A 334 -2.34 -23.64 -18.78
C ILE A 334 -3.57 -23.19 -17.99
N TYR A 335 -3.89 -21.89 -18.02
CA TYR A 335 -4.97 -21.38 -17.18
C TYR A 335 -6.37 -21.56 -17.75
N ASN A 336 -6.51 -21.91 -19.04
CA ASN A 336 -7.79 -22.32 -19.63
C ASN A 336 -8.09 -23.80 -19.36
N ALA A 337 -7.06 -24.64 -19.13
CA ALA A 337 -7.19 -26.06 -18.85
C ALA A 337 -7.55 -26.38 -17.39
N ILE A 338 -7.83 -25.38 -16.55
CA ILE A 338 -8.04 -25.62 -15.13
C ILE A 338 -9.35 -26.38 -14.85
N ASN A 339 -9.21 -27.56 -14.24
CA ASN A 339 -10.35 -28.31 -13.73
C ASN A 339 -10.72 -27.83 -12.32
N LEU A 340 -11.77 -27.02 -12.22
CA LEU A 340 -12.23 -26.46 -10.94
C LEU A 340 -12.64 -27.53 -9.92
N SER A 341 -13.05 -28.72 -10.38
CA SER A 341 -13.46 -29.82 -9.49
C SER A 341 -12.30 -30.44 -8.71
N GLU A 342 -11.07 -30.24 -9.18
CA GLU A 342 -9.87 -30.72 -8.48
C GLU A 342 -9.49 -29.78 -7.33
N LEU A 343 -9.89 -28.50 -7.39
CA LEU A 343 -9.47 -27.49 -6.41
C LEU A 343 -10.20 -27.64 -5.07
N PRO A 344 -9.58 -27.21 -3.96
CA PRO A 344 -10.26 -27.10 -2.68
C PRO A 344 -11.52 -26.24 -2.78
N PRO A 345 -12.63 -26.58 -2.11
CA PRO A 345 -13.91 -25.86 -2.25
C PRO A 345 -13.82 -24.35 -2.00
N CYS A 346 -12.95 -23.89 -1.08
CA CYS A 346 -12.72 -22.47 -0.81
C CYS A 346 -12.14 -21.72 -2.01
N VAL A 347 -11.19 -22.33 -2.72
CA VAL A 347 -10.57 -21.77 -3.91
C VAL A 347 -11.50 -21.89 -5.11
N GLN A 348 -12.13 -23.05 -5.29
CA GLN A 348 -13.12 -23.30 -6.33
C GLN A 348 -14.22 -22.24 -6.32
N PHE A 349 -14.81 -21.99 -5.15
CA PHE A 349 -15.89 -21.03 -4.99
C PHE A 349 -15.46 -19.61 -5.39
N SER A 350 -14.28 -19.18 -4.94
CA SER A 350 -13.73 -17.85 -5.23
C SER A 350 -13.42 -17.64 -6.71
N ILE A 351 -13.07 -18.71 -7.43
CA ILE A 351 -12.79 -18.67 -8.88
C ILE A 351 -14.08 -18.72 -9.71
N ALA A 352 -15.06 -19.50 -9.27
CA ALA A 352 -16.37 -19.62 -9.91
C ALA A 352 -17.23 -18.35 -9.73
N ASN A 353 -17.05 -17.66 -8.59
CA ASN A 353 -17.75 -16.43 -8.24
C ASN A 353 -16.73 -15.29 -8.05
N PRO A 354 -16.15 -14.74 -9.13
CA PRO A 354 -15.01 -13.83 -9.01
C PRO A 354 -15.36 -12.51 -8.31
N GLU A 355 -16.58 -11.98 -8.40
CA GLU A 355 -17.00 -10.78 -7.69
C GLU A 355 -17.77 -11.14 -6.41
N PRO A 356 -17.39 -10.62 -5.23
CA PRO A 356 -16.20 -9.83 -4.91
C PRO A 356 -14.96 -10.69 -4.58
N HIS A 357 -15.05 -12.02 -4.71
CA HIS A 357 -14.13 -12.95 -4.06
C HIS A 357 -12.69 -12.88 -4.58
N ILE A 358 -12.46 -12.80 -5.89
CA ILE A 358 -11.10 -12.77 -6.45
C ILE A 358 -10.40 -11.42 -6.27
N LYS A 359 -11.10 -10.40 -5.75
CA LYS A 359 -10.51 -9.12 -5.35
C LYS A 359 -9.97 -9.13 -3.93
N LYS A 360 -10.39 -10.09 -3.11
CA LYS A 360 -10.02 -10.15 -1.70
C LYS A 360 -8.57 -10.65 -1.56
N PRO A 361 -7.69 -9.90 -0.90
CA PRO A 361 -6.29 -10.30 -0.78
C PRO A 361 -6.08 -11.69 -0.17
N THR A 362 -6.90 -12.08 0.82
CA THR A 362 -6.92 -13.43 1.41
C THR A 362 -7.09 -14.52 0.34
N ASN A 363 -8.08 -14.37 -0.55
CA ASN A 363 -8.36 -15.35 -1.61
C ASN A 363 -7.24 -15.41 -2.65
N ILE A 364 -6.68 -14.25 -3.02
CA ILE A 364 -5.58 -14.20 -3.97
C ILE A 364 -4.36 -14.93 -3.40
N LYS A 365 -4.03 -14.68 -2.12
CA LYS A 365 -2.96 -15.42 -1.41
C LYS A 365 -3.20 -16.93 -1.46
N THR A 366 -4.43 -17.39 -1.19
CA THR A 366 -4.79 -18.82 -1.28
C THR A 366 -4.59 -19.38 -2.68
N ILE A 367 -5.07 -18.67 -3.70
CA ILE A 367 -4.97 -19.10 -5.11
C ILE A 367 -3.49 -19.24 -5.49
N VAL A 368 -2.66 -18.24 -5.17
CA VAL A 368 -1.22 -18.28 -5.45
C VAL A 368 -0.56 -19.48 -4.77
N ALA A 369 -0.88 -19.72 -3.50
CA ALA A 369 -0.30 -20.84 -2.78
C ALA A 369 -0.74 -22.21 -3.31
N ILE A 370 -2.02 -22.38 -3.65
CA ILE A 370 -2.55 -23.65 -4.17
C ILE A 370 -2.02 -23.93 -5.58
N PHE A 371 -1.98 -22.95 -6.47
CA PHE A 371 -1.48 -23.18 -7.83
C PHE A 371 0.03 -23.40 -7.86
N SER A 372 0.78 -22.70 -6.99
CA SER A 372 2.21 -22.97 -6.82
C SER A 372 2.48 -24.43 -6.42
N LYS A 373 1.63 -25.02 -5.56
CA LYS A 373 1.74 -26.44 -5.20
C LYS A 373 1.46 -27.40 -6.35
N LYS A 374 0.58 -27.05 -7.29
CA LYS A 374 0.38 -27.81 -8.54
C LYS A 374 1.54 -27.67 -9.53
N GLY A 375 2.62 -26.98 -9.16
CA GLY A 375 3.77 -26.74 -10.03
C GLY A 375 3.56 -25.63 -11.06
N TRP A 376 2.53 -24.79 -10.91
CA TRP A 376 2.36 -23.64 -11.80
C TRP A 376 3.47 -22.62 -11.53
N SER A 377 3.99 -22.02 -12.60
CA SER A 377 4.90 -20.89 -12.42
C SER A 377 4.12 -19.67 -11.95
N TYR A 378 4.76 -18.78 -11.19
CA TYR A 378 4.07 -17.59 -10.68
C TYR A 378 3.60 -16.64 -11.79
N LYS A 379 4.25 -16.63 -12.97
CA LYS A 379 3.77 -15.89 -14.14
C LYS A 379 2.52 -16.54 -14.77
N ASP A 380 2.37 -17.86 -14.73
CA ASP A 380 1.13 -18.53 -15.14
C ASP A 380 -0.03 -18.21 -14.20
N ILE A 381 0.26 -18.15 -12.89
CA ILE A 381 -0.72 -17.71 -11.88
C ILE A 381 -1.13 -16.26 -12.13
N ALA A 382 -0.19 -15.37 -12.48
CA ALA A 382 -0.51 -14.01 -12.90
C ALA A 382 -1.38 -13.98 -14.16
N GLY A 383 -1.08 -14.80 -15.17
CA GLY A 383 -1.91 -14.95 -16.37
C GLY A 383 -3.34 -15.39 -16.05
N PHE A 384 -3.51 -16.34 -15.12
CA PHE A 384 -4.82 -16.75 -14.62
C PHE A 384 -5.57 -15.60 -13.93
N LEU A 385 -4.92 -14.89 -13.01
CA LEU A 385 -5.52 -13.75 -12.31
C LEU A 385 -5.91 -12.65 -13.29
N PHE A 386 -5.04 -12.33 -14.27
CA PHE A 386 -5.32 -11.38 -15.33
C PHE A 386 -6.57 -11.76 -16.13
N ASN A 387 -6.68 -13.04 -16.51
CA ASN A 387 -7.82 -13.55 -17.25
C ASN A 387 -9.15 -13.37 -16.49
N LYS A 388 -9.12 -13.35 -15.16
CA LYS A 388 -10.28 -13.06 -14.33
C LYS A 388 -10.50 -11.55 -14.13
N PHE A 389 -9.43 -10.81 -13.82
CA PHE A 389 -9.50 -9.38 -13.54
C PHE A 389 -10.00 -8.55 -14.71
N LYS A 390 -9.62 -8.87 -15.95
CA LYS A 390 -10.02 -8.11 -17.14
C LYS A 390 -11.55 -8.03 -17.36
N HIS A 391 -12.32 -8.91 -16.71
CA HIS A 391 -13.77 -8.94 -16.81
C HIS A 391 -14.48 -8.25 -15.62
N LEU A 392 -13.75 -7.81 -14.60
CA LEU A 392 -14.33 -7.09 -13.47
C LEU A 392 -14.56 -5.62 -13.84
N GLU A 393 -15.66 -5.06 -13.36
CA GLU A 393 -16.17 -3.73 -13.72
C GLU A 393 -15.09 -2.62 -13.66
N GLU A 394 -14.23 -2.66 -12.64
CA GLU A 394 -13.21 -1.63 -12.43
C GLU A 394 -12.09 -1.61 -13.49
N PHE A 395 -11.86 -2.75 -14.17
CA PHE A 395 -10.86 -2.87 -15.23
C PHE A 395 -11.44 -2.66 -16.64
N VAL A 396 -12.76 -2.82 -16.83
CA VAL A 396 -13.43 -2.62 -18.13
C VAL A 396 -13.21 -1.20 -18.65
N SER A 397 -13.20 -0.21 -17.77
CA SER A 397 -12.96 1.20 -18.12
C SER A 397 -11.50 1.51 -18.49
N ASN A 398 -10.59 0.53 -18.42
CA ASN A 398 -9.14 0.71 -18.50
C ASN A 398 -8.60 1.79 -17.54
N LYS A 399 -9.37 2.09 -16.48
CA LYS A 399 -8.95 2.99 -15.42
C LYS A 399 -7.80 2.33 -14.69
N TYR A 400 -7.99 1.13 -14.15
CA TYR A 400 -6.94 0.27 -13.59
C TYR A 400 -6.38 -0.68 -14.65
N ASN A 401 -5.15 -1.15 -14.46
CA ASN A 401 -4.51 -2.12 -15.36
C ASN A 401 -4.60 -3.54 -14.80
N ALA A 402 -5.41 -4.40 -15.42
CA ALA A 402 -5.66 -5.75 -14.94
C ALA A 402 -4.40 -6.65 -14.96
N GLU A 403 -3.57 -6.50 -15.98
CA GLU A 403 -2.35 -7.29 -16.17
C GLU A 403 -1.32 -6.96 -15.08
N THR A 404 -1.06 -5.66 -14.87
CA THR A 404 -0.20 -5.15 -13.80
C THR A 404 -0.70 -5.59 -12.44
N ARG A 405 -2.01 -5.50 -12.18
CA ARG A 405 -2.59 -5.90 -10.90
C ARG A 405 -2.40 -7.39 -10.62
N ALA A 406 -2.61 -8.22 -11.64
CA ALA A 406 -2.43 -9.66 -11.55
C ALA A 406 -0.97 -10.03 -11.28
N SER A 407 -0.03 -9.45 -12.04
CA SER A 407 1.40 -9.66 -11.86
C SER A 407 1.90 -9.17 -10.51
N PHE A 408 1.40 -8.02 -10.03
CA PHE A 408 1.71 -7.49 -8.71
C PHE A 408 1.35 -8.50 -7.62
N PHE A 409 0.11 -9.00 -7.58
CA PHE A 409 -0.31 -9.90 -6.51
C PHE A 409 0.37 -11.27 -6.59
N ALA A 410 0.60 -11.79 -7.80
CA ALA A 410 1.34 -13.03 -7.98
C ALA A 410 2.79 -12.91 -7.48
N GLN A 411 3.46 -11.78 -7.71
CA GLN A 411 4.79 -11.50 -7.15
C GLN A 411 4.74 -11.29 -5.63
N LEU A 412 3.77 -10.50 -5.15
CA LEU A 412 3.63 -10.15 -3.73
C LEU A 412 3.51 -11.40 -2.84
N TYR A 413 2.65 -12.34 -3.23
CA TYR A 413 2.42 -13.58 -2.48
C TYR A 413 3.30 -14.74 -2.93
N GLY A 414 3.79 -14.73 -4.16
CA GLY A 414 4.66 -15.77 -4.69
C GLY A 414 6.08 -15.69 -4.15
N ALA A 415 6.63 -14.49 -3.95
CA ALA A 415 8.00 -14.32 -3.46
C ALA A 415 8.23 -14.93 -2.07
N PRO A 416 7.40 -14.67 -1.02
CA PRO A 416 7.55 -15.33 0.27
C PRO A 416 7.50 -16.85 0.20
N LEU A 417 6.66 -17.41 -0.68
CA LEU A 417 6.55 -18.86 -0.89
C LEU A 417 7.80 -19.43 -1.57
N TYR A 418 8.30 -18.75 -2.61
CA TYR A 418 9.53 -19.12 -3.32
C TYR A 418 10.78 -19.08 -2.42
N LEU A 419 10.82 -18.10 -1.52
CA LEU A 419 11.90 -17.91 -0.56
C LEU A 419 11.76 -18.78 0.70
N GLU A 420 10.68 -19.56 0.82
CA GLU A 420 10.38 -20.39 2.00
C GLU A 420 10.23 -19.58 3.30
N LEU A 421 9.82 -18.32 3.17
CA LEU A 421 9.55 -17.42 4.29
C LEU A 421 8.09 -17.52 4.76
N ASP A 422 7.16 -17.87 3.87
CA ASP A 422 5.79 -18.18 4.25
C ASP A 422 5.68 -19.64 4.71
N THR A 423 5.40 -19.82 6.01
CA THR A 423 5.25 -21.12 6.68
C THR A 423 3.92 -21.81 6.38
N LYS A 424 3.02 -21.18 5.61
CA LYS A 424 1.72 -21.72 5.17
C LYS A 424 0.80 -22.10 6.33
N ILE A 425 1.01 -21.51 7.51
CA ILE A 425 0.25 -21.83 8.74
C ILE A 425 -1.24 -21.54 8.58
N ASP A 426 -1.59 -20.57 7.74
CA ASP A 426 -2.97 -20.18 7.46
C ASP A 426 -3.61 -20.99 6.32
N LEU A 427 -2.86 -21.82 5.59
CA LEU A 427 -3.39 -22.69 4.54
C LEU A 427 -4.00 -23.97 5.15
N ASP A 428 -5.08 -23.81 5.89
CA ASP A 428 -5.89 -24.91 6.38
C ASP A 428 -7.39 -24.59 6.26
N CYS A 429 -8.21 -25.60 6.01
CA CYS A 429 -9.64 -25.37 5.79
C CYS A 429 -10.39 -24.96 7.05
N GLU A 430 -9.95 -25.38 8.24
CA GLU A 430 -10.62 -25.04 9.50
C GLU A 430 -10.48 -23.54 9.82
N TYR A 431 -9.28 -23.00 9.59
CA TYR A 431 -8.96 -21.59 9.63
C TYR A 431 -9.77 -20.82 8.61
N TYR A 432 -9.78 -21.25 7.33
CA TYR A 432 -10.58 -20.59 6.30
C TYR A 432 -12.08 -20.61 6.61
N GLN A 433 -12.60 -21.67 7.25
CA GLN A 433 -13.97 -21.70 7.76
C GLN A 433 -14.16 -20.69 8.90
N LYS A 434 -13.23 -20.65 9.88
CA LYS A 434 -13.27 -19.75 11.03
C LYS A 434 -13.30 -18.27 10.62
N ILE A 435 -12.63 -17.91 9.53
CA ILE A 435 -12.63 -16.54 8.99
C ILE A 435 -13.72 -16.29 7.94
N GLY A 436 -14.55 -17.29 7.59
CA GLY A 436 -15.68 -17.15 6.67
C GLY A 436 -15.32 -17.20 5.18
N TYR A 437 -14.18 -17.78 4.82
CA TYR A 437 -13.68 -17.90 3.44
C TYR A 437 -13.80 -19.32 2.86
N CYS A 438 -14.36 -20.27 3.62
CA CYS A 438 -14.71 -21.60 3.11
C CYS A 438 -16.16 -21.94 3.43
N MET A 439 -16.95 -22.21 2.39
CA MET A 439 -18.40 -22.45 2.48
C MET A 439 -18.76 -23.86 2.97
N ARG A 440 -17.83 -24.82 2.90
CA ARG A 440 -18.08 -26.22 3.26
C ARG A 440 -17.38 -26.56 4.57
N SER A 441 -18.15 -26.90 5.61
CA SER A 441 -17.67 -27.43 6.89
C SER A 441 -16.91 -28.73 6.67
N TRP A 442 -15.80 -28.94 7.40
CA TRP A 442 -14.94 -30.11 7.20
C TRP A 442 -14.67 -30.38 5.73
N CYS A 443 -14.08 -29.40 5.02
CA CYS A 443 -13.77 -29.52 3.59
C CYS A 443 -12.93 -30.78 3.29
N GLY A 444 -12.35 -31.40 4.32
CA GLY A 444 -11.68 -32.71 4.30
C GLY A 444 -10.16 -32.61 4.30
N TYR A 445 -9.58 -31.41 4.33
CA TYR A 445 -8.18 -31.20 3.98
C TYR A 445 -7.50 -30.16 4.84
N ASN A 446 -6.33 -30.50 5.37
CA ASN A 446 -5.30 -29.50 5.61
C ASN A 446 -4.79 -29.07 4.21
N LEU A 447 -5.03 -27.81 3.80
CA LEU A 447 -4.60 -27.32 2.49
C LEU A 447 -3.07 -27.34 2.36
N SER A 448 -2.33 -27.47 3.48
CA SER A 448 -0.90 -27.77 3.50
C SER A 448 -0.54 -29.09 2.78
N TRP A 449 -1.43 -30.10 2.79
CA TRP A 449 -1.21 -31.45 2.25
C TRP A 449 -1.64 -31.65 0.79
N TRP A 450 -2.24 -30.63 0.19
CA TRP A 450 -2.71 -30.70 -1.19
C TRP A 450 -1.50 -30.79 -2.17
N ARG A 451 -1.46 -31.83 -3.00
CA ARG A 451 -0.41 -32.12 -3.99
C ARG A 451 -0.91 -31.85 -5.41
#